data_AF-A0A8D8L286-F1
#
_entry.id   AF-A0A8D8L286-F1
#
_cell.length_a   1.000
_cell.length_b   1.000
_cell.length_c   1.000
_cell.angle_alpha   90.00
_cell.angle_beta   90.00
_cell.angle_gamma   90.00
#
_symmetry.space_group_name_H-M   'P 1'
#
loop_
_entity.id
_entity.type
_entity.pdbx_description
1 polymer ?
#
loop_
_entity_poly.entity_id
_entity_poly.type
_entity_poly.pdbx_seq_one_letter_code
_entity_poly.pdbx_strand_id
1 'polypeptide(L)'
;PNLSGFKVSNDEADPIAGWSTPREFQSNVKYGAMLVSTVLQHWSAKFQGRFANLESISHDNAFLSYHPFEFDQRTLLARFQMNETHPREVQFVAKPVYSALGMLSSLGSLATDVIFEKDNLSYVISYDIEPFYASIILTQSNDTFEPLKKRTTLTMNITLPTSSSRIAYVVEGLQAGLNDPSGVWNYYGRPPYPTRDQFAEMRSAQFPSVIFGPRTLESGVEMVSIVLSLRVPWVVNMRFCSEKTEPTVIVNVRIRKVNSNEVVIFWSDAVKQLRCILTYEVWHRNNDTEWKQVNKDNHTPFMFYQFVAAEAGSTGGHYRVRSVDLFGRVGAFSKTHYYDG
;
A
#
# COMPACT_ATOMS: atom_id res chain seq x y z
N PRO A 1 5.91 42.59 10.60
CA PRO A 1 6.15 41.13 10.78
C PRO A 1 7.05 40.58 9.64
N ASN A 2 8.11 39.83 9.96
CA ASN A 2 8.98 39.20 8.96
C ASN A 2 8.51 37.76 8.71
N LEU A 3 7.84 37.52 7.59
CA LEU A 3 7.21 36.22 7.27
C LEU A 3 8.13 35.27 6.47
N SER A 4 9.32 35.71 6.05
CA SER A 4 10.16 34.97 5.10
C SER A 4 10.79 33.68 5.66
N GLY A 5 10.87 33.53 6.98
CA GLY A 5 11.40 32.33 7.64
C GLY A 5 10.35 31.33 8.10
N PHE A 6 9.06 31.64 7.92
CA PHE A 6 7.98 30.80 8.42
C PHE A 6 7.86 29.52 7.60
N LYS A 7 7.61 28.41 8.29
CA LYS A 7 7.24 27.16 7.64
C LYS A 7 5.86 27.30 7.02
N VAL A 8 5.71 26.77 5.81
CA VAL A 8 4.46 26.79 5.05
C VAL A 8 4.01 25.36 4.83
N SER A 9 2.72 25.13 4.96
CA SER A 9 2.08 23.87 4.65
C SER A 9 1.02 24.09 3.57
N ASN A 10 0.88 23.13 2.67
CA ASN A 10 -0.28 23.03 1.80
C ASN A 10 -1.13 21.87 2.29
N ASP A 11 -2.10 22.17 3.15
CA ASP A 11 -2.95 21.18 3.82
C ASP A 11 -4.08 20.62 2.94
N GLU A 12 -4.27 21.20 1.74
CA GLU A 12 -5.21 20.74 0.70
C GLU A 12 -4.52 20.70 -0.68
N ALA A 13 -3.41 19.97 -0.78
CA ALA A 13 -2.60 19.80 -1.98
C ALA A 13 -3.23 18.83 -3.00
N ASP A 14 -4.52 18.97 -3.26
CA ASP A 14 -5.26 18.08 -4.15
C ASP A 14 -5.19 18.49 -5.62
N PRO A 15 -5.21 17.53 -6.55
CA PRO A 15 -5.24 17.80 -7.99
C PRO A 15 -6.37 18.72 -8.48
N ILE A 16 -7.56 18.57 -7.87
CA ILE A 16 -8.77 19.27 -8.27
C ILE A 16 -9.70 19.45 -7.08
N ALA A 17 -10.32 20.63 -6.99
CA ALA A 17 -11.31 20.95 -5.95
C ALA A 17 -12.63 20.17 -6.12
N GLY A 18 -13.40 20.09 -5.03
CA GLY A 18 -14.69 19.39 -4.99
C GLY A 18 -14.50 17.87 -4.84
N TRP A 19 -14.32 17.42 -3.60
CA TRP A 19 -14.05 16.02 -3.26
C TRP A 19 -15.21 15.08 -3.61
N SER A 20 -16.45 15.56 -3.54
CA SER A 20 -17.67 14.78 -3.75
C SER A 20 -18.09 14.67 -5.23
N THR A 21 -17.49 15.49 -6.11
CA THR A 21 -17.77 15.43 -7.54
C THR A 21 -17.18 14.14 -8.13
N PRO A 22 -18.01 13.26 -8.70
CA PRO A 22 -17.56 11.97 -9.21
C PRO A 22 -16.67 12.15 -10.44
N ARG A 23 -15.51 11.48 -10.42
CA ARG A 23 -14.52 11.49 -11.51
C ARG A 23 -13.90 10.11 -11.65
N GLU A 24 -13.96 9.55 -12.85
CA GLU A 24 -13.47 8.20 -13.11
C GLU A 24 -12.01 7.99 -12.69
N PHE A 25 -11.12 8.96 -12.91
CA PHE A 25 -9.72 8.81 -12.54
C PHE A 25 -9.49 8.64 -11.02
N GLN A 26 -10.44 9.06 -10.16
CA GLN A 26 -10.38 8.91 -8.70
C GLN A 26 -10.65 7.47 -8.23
N SER A 27 -11.21 6.62 -9.10
CA SER A 27 -11.59 5.24 -8.77
C SER A 27 -10.42 4.25 -8.78
N ASN A 28 -9.39 4.50 -9.59
CA ASN A 28 -8.37 3.53 -9.97
C ASN A 28 -6.92 4.03 -9.76
N VAL A 29 -5.95 3.31 -10.33
CA VAL A 29 -4.50 3.58 -10.18
C VAL A 29 -4.09 4.97 -10.67
N LYS A 30 -4.85 5.61 -11.58
CA LYS A 30 -4.56 6.97 -12.08
C LYS A 30 -4.41 7.97 -10.94
N TYR A 31 -5.37 8.04 -10.02
CA TYR A 31 -5.31 8.97 -8.91
C TYR A 31 -4.13 8.68 -7.97
N GLY A 32 -3.87 7.40 -7.66
CA GLY A 32 -2.70 7.02 -6.86
C GLY A 32 -1.37 7.43 -7.49
N ALA A 33 -1.19 7.15 -8.78
CA ALA A 33 0.02 7.53 -9.53
C ALA A 33 0.19 9.04 -9.65
N MET A 34 -0.91 9.79 -9.81
CA MET A 34 -0.91 11.25 -9.84
C MET A 34 -0.50 11.85 -8.49
N LEU A 35 -1.00 11.32 -7.37
CA LEU A 35 -0.59 11.82 -6.05
C LEU A 35 0.87 11.51 -5.75
N VAL A 36 1.36 10.32 -6.10
CA VAL A 36 2.80 9.99 -6.00
C VAL A 36 3.62 10.97 -6.84
N SER A 37 3.22 11.22 -8.09
CA SER A 37 3.89 12.23 -8.95
C SER A 37 3.88 13.62 -8.32
N THR A 38 2.77 14.04 -7.70
CA THR A 38 2.65 15.32 -7.00
C THR A 38 3.63 15.41 -5.82
N VAL A 39 3.74 14.36 -5.01
CA VAL A 39 4.72 14.27 -3.90
C VAL A 39 6.14 14.39 -4.43
N LEU A 40 6.48 13.68 -5.52
CA LEU A 40 7.81 13.72 -6.12
C LEU A 40 8.15 15.11 -6.71
N GLN A 41 7.18 15.81 -7.30
CA GLN A 41 7.39 17.19 -7.76
C GLN A 41 7.68 18.16 -6.61
N HIS A 42 6.92 18.06 -5.50
CA HIS A 42 7.20 18.86 -4.29
C HIS A 42 8.55 18.50 -3.68
N TRP A 43 8.91 17.22 -3.67
CA TRP A 43 10.21 16.74 -3.21
C TRP A 43 11.34 17.42 -3.97
N SER A 44 11.29 17.39 -5.31
CA SER A 44 12.32 18.01 -6.15
C SER A 44 12.39 19.52 -5.99
N ALA A 45 11.23 20.20 -5.94
CA ALA A 45 11.19 21.63 -5.69
C ALA A 45 11.78 22.01 -4.31
N LYS A 46 11.59 21.18 -3.29
CA LYS A 46 12.21 21.36 -1.97
C LYS A 46 13.71 21.07 -2.01
N PHE A 47 14.14 20.00 -2.67
CA PHE A 47 15.56 19.65 -2.85
C PHE A 47 16.34 20.77 -3.56
N GLN A 48 15.72 21.40 -4.57
CA GLN A 48 16.29 22.52 -5.33
C GLN A 48 16.16 23.89 -4.63
N GLY A 49 15.66 23.94 -3.40
CA GLY A 49 15.53 25.16 -2.61
C GLY A 49 14.38 26.08 -3.00
N ARG A 50 13.58 25.76 -4.04
CA ARG A 50 12.39 26.55 -4.43
C ARG A 50 11.32 26.53 -3.35
N PHE A 51 11.18 25.40 -2.65
CA PHE A 51 10.28 25.19 -1.53
C PHE A 51 11.02 24.96 -0.21
N ALA A 52 12.09 25.74 0.06
CA ALA A 52 12.94 25.59 1.25
C ALA A 52 12.16 25.66 2.58
N ASN A 53 11.08 26.42 2.62
CA ASN A 53 10.22 26.59 3.80
C ASN A 53 9.01 25.66 3.84
N LEU A 54 8.78 24.83 2.81
CA LEU A 54 7.68 23.88 2.81
C LEU A 54 7.92 22.83 3.88
N GLU A 55 7.00 22.71 4.83
CA GLU A 55 7.04 21.73 5.91
C GLU A 55 6.27 20.47 5.53
N SER A 56 5.04 20.64 5.07
CA SER A 56 4.16 19.52 4.76
C SER A 56 3.24 19.80 3.57
N ILE A 57 2.81 18.70 2.95
CA ILE A 57 1.66 18.68 2.05
C ILE A 57 0.68 17.61 2.55
N SER A 58 -0.61 17.85 2.37
CA SER A 58 -1.66 16.90 2.70
C SER A 58 -2.64 16.79 1.54
N HIS A 59 -3.14 15.59 1.29
CA HIS A 59 -4.20 15.35 0.32
C HIS A 59 -5.50 15.15 1.10
N ASP A 60 -6.50 15.99 0.86
CA ASP A 60 -7.75 15.96 1.61
C ASP A 60 -8.71 14.93 1.00
N ASN A 61 -8.46 13.66 1.31
CA ASN A 61 -9.15 12.51 0.75
C ASN A 61 -9.57 11.47 1.79
N ALA A 62 -9.64 11.86 3.07
CA ALA A 62 -10.14 11.00 4.15
C ALA A 62 -11.68 10.97 4.25
N PHE A 63 -12.39 11.57 3.29
CA PHE A 63 -13.85 11.56 3.23
C PHE A 63 -14.43 10.15 3.06
N LEU A 64 -15.69 9.98 3.45
CA LEU A 64 -16.48 8.78 3.19
C LEU A 64 -17.29 8.99 1.90
N SER A 65 -17.20 8.05 0.96
CA SER A 65 -17.94 8.16 -0.30
C SER A 65 -19.43 7.88 -0.13
N TYR A 66 -20.25 8.43 -1.02
CA TYR A 66 -21.71 8.31 -1.04
C TYR A 66 -22.18 7.58 -2.30
N HIS A 67 -23.22 6.77 -2.14
CA HIS A 67 -23.94 6.15 -3.27
C HIS A 67 -24.49 7.25 -4.21
N PRO A 68 -24.45 7.07 -5.55
CA PRO A 68 -23.98 5.90 -6.31
C PRO A 68 -22.51 5.99 -6.79
N PHE A 69 -21.66 6.72 -6.04
CA PHE A 69 -20.29 7.06 -6.45
C PHE A 69 -19.26 6.50 -5.46
N GLU A 70 -19.41 5.23 -5.09
CA GLU A 70 -18.60 4.55 -4.06
C GLU A 70 -17.10 4.68 -4.33
N PHE A 71 -16.68 4.56 -5.59
CA PHE A 71 -15.28 4.68 -6.02
C PHE A 71 -14.91 6.04 -6.62
N ASP A 72 -15.87 6.73 -7.26
CA ASP A 72 -15.59 7.88 -8.14
C ASP A 72 -15.35 9.20 -7.38
N GLN A 73 -15.53 9.23 -6.06
CA GLN A 73 -15.25 10.41 -5.23
C GLN A 73 -13.81 10.42 -4.71
N ARG A 74 -13.33 11.60 -4.27
CA ARG A 74 -11.97 11.78 -3.75
C ARG A 74 -11.83 11.24 -2.32
N THR A 75 -11.73 9.92 -2.22
CA THR A 75 -11.62 9.17 -0.97
C THR A 75 -10.46 8.16 -1.00
N LEU A 76 -9.93 7.81 0.16
CA LEU A 76 -8.97 6.70 0.34
C LEU A 76 -9.64 5.33 0.22
N LEU A 77 -10.88 5.22 0.71
CA LEU A 77 -11.66 3.98 0.75
C LEU A 77 -12.97 4.17 0.00
N ALA A 78 -13.44 3.12 -0.67
CA ALA A 78 -14.81 3.04 -1.18
C ALA A 78 -15.72 2.51 -0.08
N ARG A 79 -16.77 3.25 0.27
CA ARG A 79 -17.74 2.90 1.30
C ARG A 79 -18.99 2.27 0.69
N PHE A 80 -19.40 1.13 1.22
CA PHE A 80 -20.66 0.46 0.88
C PHE A 80 -21.55 0.38 2.12
N GLN A 81 -22.76 0.92 2.02
CA GLN A 81 -23.76 0.86 3.10
C GLN A 81 -24.71 -0.30 2.82
N MET A 82 -24.49 -1.42 3.49
CA MET A 82 -25.20 -2.68 3.25
C MET A 82 -26.55 -2.64 3.97
N ASN A 83 -27.52 -1.97 3.36
CA ASN A 83 -28.80 -1.67 4.02
C ASN A 83 -29.76 -2.86 4.08
N GLU A 84 -29.53 -3.89 3.26
CA GLU A 84 -30.32 -5.13 3.20
C GLU A 84 -29.88 -6.18 4.24
N THR A 85 -28.75 -5.97 4.94
CA THR A 85 -28.34 -6.85 6.04
C THR A 85 -29.04 -6.49 7.34
N HIS A 86 -29.18 -7.46 8.25
CA HIS A 86 -29.80 -7.26 9.57
C HIS A 86 -28.85 -7.78 10.67
N PRO A 87 -28.22 -6.90 11.47
CA PRO A 87 -28.29 -5.43 11.40
C PRO A 87 -27.63 -4.87 10.13
N ARG A 88 -27.94 -3.61 9.80
CA ARG A 88 -27.28 -2.89 8.72
C ARG A 88 -25.79 -2.77 9.02
N GLU A 89 -24.96 -3.00 8.03
CA GLU A 89 -23.50 -2.93 8.16
C GLU A 89 -22.87 -1.97 7.15
N VAL A 90 -21.59 -1.65 7.36
CA VAL A 90 -20.81 -0.83 6.45
C VAL A 90 -19.55 -1.60 6.07
N GLN A 91 -19.30 -1.67 4.77
CA GLN A 91 -18.12 -2.32 4.21
C GLN A 91 -17.21 -1.27 3.58
N PHE A 92 -15.91 -1.51 3.65
CA PHE A 92 -14.90 -0.70 2.99
C PHE A 92 -14.05 -1.56 2.06
N VAL A 93 -13.63 -0.94 0.95
CA VAL A 93 -12.62 -1.48 0.05
C VAL A 93 -11.53 -0.41 -0.12
N ALA A 94 -10.27 -0.77 0.08
CA ALA A 94 -9.19 0.18 -0.12
C ALA A 94 -9.06 0.52 -1.61
N LYS A 95 -9.04 1.82 -1.93
CA LYS A 95 -8.82 2.27 -3.30
C LYS A 95 -7.33 2.27 -3.61
N PRO A 96 -6.91 2.22 -4.89
CA PRO A 96 -5.50 2.18 -5.24
C PRO A 96 -4.68 3.35 -4.70
N VAL A 97 -5.30 4.53 -4.50
CA VAL A 97 -4.65 5.68 -3.86
C VAL A 97 -4.20 5.42 -2.42
N TYR A 98 -4.95 4.64 -1.64
CA TYR A 98 -4.54 4.23 -0.28
C TYR A 98 -3.21 3.48 -0.34
N SER A 99 -3.14 2.52 -1.26
CA SER A 99 -1.95 1.70 -1.46
C SER A 99 -0.77 2.52 -2.00
N ALA A 100 -1.01 3.44 -2.95
CA ALA A 100 0.04 4.28 -3.53
C ALA A 100 0.68 5.21 -2.49
N LEU A 101 -0.14 5.86 -1.65
CA LEU A 101 0.35 6.67 -0.54
C LEU A 101 1.01 5.81 0.54
N GLY A 102 0.48 4.62 0.80
CA GLY A 102 1.10 3.63 1.68
C GLY A 102 2.50 3.22 1.21
N MET A 103 2.74 3.08 -0.10
CA MET A 103 4.07 2.75 -0.62
C MET A 103 5.11 3.85 -0.32
N LEU A 104 4.72 5.12 -0.27
CA LEU A 104 5.61 6.23 0.10
C LEU A 104 6.10 6.14 1.56
N SER A 105 5.37 5.45 2.44
CA SER A 105 5.79 5.23 3.83
C SER A 105 7.06 4.38 3.97
N SER A 106 7.45 3.68 2.89
CA SER A 106 8.66 2.88 2.88
C SER A 106 9.95 3.68 2.63
N LEU A 107 9.86 4.98 2.32
CA LEU A 107 11.04 5.80 2.03
C LEU A 107 12.03 5.84 3.22
N GLY A 108 13.32 5.77 2.89
CA GLY A 108 14.47 5.85 3.79
C GLY A 108 14.66 7.24 4.43
N SER A 109 15.63 7.36 5.34
CA SER A 109 15.95 8.64 6.01
C SER A 109 16.75 9.61 5.14
N LEU A 110 17.57 9.09 4.23
CA LEU A 110 18.31 9.85 3.22
C LEU A 110 17.65 9.64 1.86
N ALA A 111 17.79 10.61 0.95
CA ALA A 111 17.33 10.46 -0.42
C ALA A 111 18.09 11.34 -1.41
N THR A 112 17.93 10.99 -2.68
CA THR A 112 18.34 11.75 -3.85
C THR A 112 17.30 12.81 -4.23
N ASP A 113 17.64 13.70 -5.17
CA ASP A 113 16.62 14.45 -5.92
C ASP A 113 15.80 13.48 -6.77
N VAL A 114 14.59 13.88 -7.14
CA VAL A 114 13.76 13.14 -8.09
C VAL A 114 14.34 13.27 -9.48
N ILE A 115 14.42 12.14 -10.17
CA ILE A 115 14.80 12.09 -11.58
C ILE A 115 13.53 12.02 -12.41
N PHE A 116 13.41 12.94 -13.36
CA PHE A 116 12.32 12.99 -14.33
C PHE A 116 12.84 12.53 -15.68
N GLU A 117 12.20 11.51 -16.23
CA GLU A 117 12.52 10.91 -17.50
C GLU A 117 11.42 11.16 -18.53
N LYS A 118 11.67 10.74 -19.78
CA LYS A 118 10.67 10.79 -20.85
C LYS A 118 9.43 9.95 -20.50
N ASP A 119 8.34 10.19 -21.23
CA ASP A 119 7.06 9.49 -21.08
C ASP A 119 6.43 9.64 -19.66
N ASN A 120 6.68 10.79 -19.00
CA ASN A 120 6.20 11.13 -17.65
C ASN A 120 6.58 10.08 -16.58
N LEU A 121 7.75 9.46 -16.74
CA LEU A 121 8.33 8.60 -15.73
C LEU A 121 9.11 9.44 -14.73
N SER A 122 8.91 9.19 -13.44
CA SER A 122 9.71 9.79 -12.39
C SER A 122 10.06 8.78 -11.30
N TYR A 123 11.22 8.97 -10.67
CA TYR A 123 11.63 8.13 -9.56
C TYR A 123 12.51 8.87 -8.55
N VAL A 124 12.53 8.33 -7.33
CA VAL A 124 13.40 8.76 -6.25
C VAL A 124 14.03 7.54 -5.58
N ILE A 125 15.30 7.67 -5.23
CA ILE A 125 16.01 6.68 -4.41
C ILE A 125 16.14 7.25 -3.02
N SER A 126 15.64 6.50 -2.03
CA SER A 126 15.82 6.78 -0.61
C SER A 126 16.51 5.59 0.07
N TYR A 127 17.29 5.83 1.11
CA TYR A 127 18.11 4.80 1.72
C TYR A 127 18.47 5.11 3.17
N ASP A 128 18.91 4.06 3.87
CA ASP A 128 19.60 4.13 5.15
C ASP A 128 20.96 3.42 5.01
N ILE A 129 21.96 3.90 5.73
CA ILE A 129 23.35 3.40 5.59
C ILE A 129 23.56 2.12 6.40
N GLU A 130 23.14 2.11 7.67
CA GLU A 130 23.38 0.98 8.58
C GLU A 130 22.18 0.80 9.54
N PRO A 131 21.52 -0.38 9.53
CA PRO A 131 21.67 -1.43 8.52
C PRO A 131 21.27 -0.90 7.13
N PHE A 132 21.92 -1.40 6.07
CA PHE A 132 21.61 -0.93 4.72
C PHE A 132 20.16 -1.25 4.35
N TYR A 133 19.48 -0.20 3.89
CA TYR A 133 18.14 -0.22 3.33
C TYR A 133 18.09 0.70 2.12
N ALA A 134 17.37 0.33 1.07
CA ALA A 134 17.01 1.26 0.01
C ALA A 134 15.58 1.02 -0.47
N SER A 135 14.86 2.11 -0.75
CA SER A 135 13.60 2.14 -1.50
C SER A 135 13.78 2.97 -2.75
N ILE A 136 13.39 2.39 -3.89
CA ILE A 136 13.25 3.10 -5.15
C ILE A 136 11.75 3.16 -5.46
N ILE A 137 11.16 4.34 -5.32
CA ILE A 137 9.78 4.59 -5.74
C ILE A 137 9.81 5.15 -7.16
N LEU A 138 9.10 4.47 -8.06
CA LEU A 138 8.96 4.87 -9.46
C LEU A 138 7.47 5.01 -9.78
N THR A 139 7.13 5.97 -10.64
CA THR A 139 5.76 6.14 -11.13
C THR A 139 5.78 6.56 -12.60
N GLN A 140 4.73 6.16 -13.33
CA GLN A 140 4.42 6.72 -14.64
C GLN A 140 2.97 7.20 -14.62
N SER A 141 2.80 8.52 -14.65
CA SER A 141 1.51 9.19 -14.54
C SER A 141 1.34 10.19 -15.67
N ASN A 142 0.17 10.19 -16.33
CA ASN A 142 -0.23 11.22 -17.29
C ASN A 142 -1.35 12.10 -16.69
N ASP A 143 -1.22 12.37 -15.39
CA ASP A 143 -2.21 13.05 -14.55
C ASP A 143 -3.62 12.43 -14.70
N THR A 144 -4.58 13.23 -15.15
CA THR A 144 -5.97 12.81 -15.36
C THR A 144 -6.23 12.25 -16.75
N PHE A 145 -5.25 12.31 -17.66
CA PHE A 145 -5.41 11.91 -19.05
C PHE A 145 -5.13 10.43 -19.26
N GLU A 146 -5.79 9.83 -20.26
CA GLU A 146 -5.45 8.48 -20.70
C GLU A 146 -4.01 8.42 -21.22
N PRO A 147 -3.26 7.35 -20.90
CA PRO A 147 -1.94 7.16 -21.47
C PRO A 147 -2.04 6.74 -22.94
N LEU A 148 -1.17 7.29 -23.79
CA LEU A 148 -1.07 6.90 -25.20
C LEU A 148 -0.64 5.42 -25.36
N LYS A 149 0.25 4.95 -24.47
CA LYS A 149 0.72 3.56 -24.42
C LYS A 149 0.06 2.84 -23.25
N LYS A 150 -0.57 1.69 -23.50
CA LYS A 150 -1.18 0.87 -22.44
C LYS A 150 -0.17 0.05 -21.63
N ARG A 151 1.03 -0.15 -22.17
CA ARG A 151 2.12 -0.90 -21.52
C ARG A 151 3.46 -0.21 -21.74
N THR A 152 4.33 -0.37 -20.74
CA THR A 152 5.72 0.10 -20.76
C THR A 152 6.62 -1.04 -20.32
N THR A 153 7.76 -1.21 -21.00
CA THR A 153 8.85 -2.08 -20.54
C THR A 153 9.91 -1.21 -19.88
N LEU A 154 10.24 -1.52 -18.63
CA LEU A 154 11.22 -0.80 -17.84
C LEU A 154 12.43 -1.71 -17.58
N THR A 155 13.62 -1.25 -17.95
CA THR A 155 14.89 -1.93 -17.64
C THR A 155 15.67 -1.07 -16.68
N MET A 156 16.03 -1.61 -15.51
CA MET A 156 16.79 -0.91 -14.48
C MET A 156 18.06 -1.68 -14.19
N ASN A 157 19.18 -0.97 -14.22
CA ASN A 157 20.47 -1.48 -13.77
C ASN A 157 20.81 -0.74 -12.48
N ILE A 158 20.80 -1.48 -11.38
CA ILE A 158 20.93 -0.94 -10.03
C ILE A 158 22.29 -1.35 -9.52
N THR A 159 23.14 -0.36 -9.23
CA THR A 159 24.40 -0.58 -8.54
C THR A 159 24.17 -0.55 -7.04
N LEU A 160 24.52 -1.64 -6.36
CA LEU A 160 24.40 -1.78 -4.91
C LEU A 160 25.71 -1.34 -4.24
N PRO A 161 25.63 -0.79 -3.01
CA PRO A 161 26.84 -0.54 -2.25
C PRO A 161 27.57 -1.85 -1.96
N THR A 162 28.91 -1.83 -2.04
CA THR A 162 29.73 -2.98 -1.65
C THR A 162 29.43 -3.31 -0.18
N SER A 163 28.75 -4.43 0.05
CA SER A 163 28.34 -4.88 1.38
C SER A 163 28.99 -6.21 1.70
N SER A 164 29.42 -6.38 2.95
CA SER A 164 29.86 -7.68 3.47
C SER A 164 28.69 -8.61 3.79
N SER A 165 27.45 -8.11 3.82
CA SER A 165 26.23 -8.88 4.10
C SER A 165 25.42 -9.17 2.84
N ARG A 166 24.62 -10.24 2.86
CA ARG A 166 23.64 -10.54 1.81
C ARG A 166 22.57 -9.45 1.76
N ILE A 167 22.02 -9.23 0.57
CA ILE A 167 20.95 -8.26 0.33
C ILE A 167 19.75 -8.99 -0.25
N ALA A 168 18.58 -8.85 0.37
CA ALA A 168 17.32 -9.29 -0.19
C ALA A 168 16.60 -8.12 -0.84
N TYR A 169 15.88 -8.38 -1.93
CA TYR A 169 15.03 -7.37 -2.55
C TYR A 169 13.69 -7.92 -3.02
N VAL A 170 12.70 -7.03 -3.06
CA VAL A 170 11.37 -7.29 -3.60
C VAL A 170 10.94 -6.11 -4.46
N VAL A 171 10.15 -6.40 -5.49
CA VAL A 171 9.49 -5.40 -6.34
C VAL A 171 7.99 -5.54 -6.16
N GLU A 172 7.37 -4.50 -5.62
CA GLU A 172 5.92 -4.41 -5.44
C GLU A 172 5.37 -3.31 -6.33
N GLY A 173 4.13 -3.44 -6.79
CA GLY A 173 3.53 -2.35 -7.54
C GLY A 173 2.02 -2.41 -7.71
N LEU A 174 1.51 -1.24 -8.09
CA LEU A 174 0.15 -0.99 -8.52
C LEU A 174 0.17 -0.78 -10.03
N GLN A 175 -0.70 -1.47 -10.76
CA GLN A 175 -0.79 -1.34 -12.21
C GLN A 175 -2.24 -1.31 -12.66
N ALA A 176 -2.50 -0.54 -13.72
CA ALA A 176 -3.83 -0.42 -14.30
C ALA A 176 -4.44 -1.80 -14.64
N GLY A 177 -5.68 -2.02 -14.20
CA GLY A 177 -6.44 -3.25 -14.43
C GLY A 177 -5.91 -4.50 -13.74
N LEU A 178 -4.92 -4.40 -12.84
CA LEU A 178 -4.53 -5.47 -11.92
C LEU A 178 -4.89 -5.11 -10.49
N ASN A 179 -4.51 -3.91 -10.05
CA ASN A 179 -4.81 -3.39 -8.73
C ASN A 179 -5.97 -2.39 -8.83
N ASP A 180 -7.12 -2.89 -9.27
CA ASP A 180 -8.28 -2.07 -9.62
C ASP A 180 -9.60 -2.67 -9.08
N PRO A 181 -9.91 -2.45 -7.79
CA PRO A 181 -11.16 -2.92 -7.19
C PRO A 181 -12.40 -2.30 -7.87
N SER A 182 -12.29 -1.08 -8.39
CA SER A 182 -13.38 -0.43 -9.12
C SER A 182 -13.71 -1.15 -10.42
N GLY A 183 -12.68 -1.64 -11.13
CA GLY A 183 -12.83 -2.50 -12.31
C GLY A 183 -13.54 -3.81 -11.99
N VAL A 184 -13.24 -4.44 -10.86
CA VAL A 184 -13.95 -5.65 -10.38
C VAL A 184 -15.41 -5.34 -10.09
N TRP A 185 -15.70 -4.25 -9.38
CA TRP A 185 -17.07 -3.82 -9.10
C TRP A 185 -17.87 -3.50 -10.38
N ASN A 186 -17.24 -2.83 -11.35
CA ASN A 186 -17.83 -2.53 -12.65
C ASN A 186 -18.14 -3.79 -13.45
N TYR A 187 -17.29 -4.81 -13.38
CA TYR A 187 -17.53 -6.11 -14.02
C TYR A 187 -18.84 -6.77 -13.52
N TYR A 188 -19.16 -6.60 -12.24
CA TYR A 188 -20.43 -7.08 -11.65
C TYR A 188 -21.64 -6.18 -11.91
N GLY A 189 -21.51 -5.13 -12.73
CA GLY A 189 -22.60 -4.21 -13.01
C GLY A 189 -22.86 -3.18 -11.90
N ARG A 190 -21.84 -2.88 -11.08
CA ARG A 190 -21.88 -1.86 -10.01
C ARG A 190 -22.99 -2.10 -8.97
N PRO A 191 -23.09 -3.31 -8.36
CA PRO A 191 -24.14 -3.60 -7.41
C PRO A 191 -24.07 -2.65 -6.20
N PRO A 192 -25.19 -2.07 -5.75
CA PRO A 192 -25.23 -1.22 -4.55
C PRO A 192 -24.97 -2.02 -3.27
N TYR A 193 -25.30 -3.31 -3.27
CA TYR A 193 -25.08 -4.25 -2.18
C TYR A 193 -24.28 -5.46 -2.69
N PRO A 194 -22.93 -5.36 -2.80
CA PRO A 194 -22.13 -6.47 -3.25
C PRO A 194 -22.23 -7.69 -2.33
N THR A 195 -22.18 -8.88 -2.90
CA THR A 195 -22.12 -10.14 -2.14
C THR A 195 -20.76 -10.30 -1.47
N ARG A 196 -20.67 -11.26 -0.55
CA ARG A 196 -19.41 -11.65 0.10
C ARG A 196 -18.31 -11.97 -0.91
N ASP A 197 -18.63 -12.76 -1.94
CA ASP A 197 -17.64 -13.16 -2.95
C ASP A 197 -17.21 -11.97 -3.81
N GLN A 198 -18.14 -11.07 -4.15
CA GLN A 198 -17.82 -9.83 -4.85
C GLN A 198 -16.89 -8.93 -4.00
N PHE A 199 -17.11 -8.84 -2.69
CA PHE A 199 -16.17 -8.15 -1.79
C PHE A 199 -14.81 -8.84 -1.71
N ALA A 200 -14.77 -10.17 -1.65
CA ALA A 200 -13.52 -10.92 -1.63
C ALA A 200 -12.70 -10.65 -2.91
N GLU A 201 -13.34 -10.67 -4.08
CA GLU A 201 -12.69 -10.34 -5.34
C GLU A 201 -12.24 -8.88 -5.41
N MET A 202 -13.07 -7.92 -5.00
CA MET A 202 -12.65 -6.51 -4.93
C MET A 202 -11.43 -6.32 -4.02
N ARG A 203 -11.43 -6.94 -2.84
CA ARG A 203 -10.31 -6.88 -1.87
C ARG A 203 -9.06 -7.60 -2.35
N SER A 204 -9.19 -8.61 -3.20
CA SER A 204 -8.04 -9.27 -3.84
C SER A 204 -7.22 -8.30 -4.72
N ALA A 205 -7.85 -7.23 -5.20
CA ALA A 205 -7.24 -6.22 -6.07
C ALA A 205 -6.81 -4.91 -5.34
N GLN A 206 -6.98 -4.81 -4.02
CA GLN A 206 -6.88 -3.53 -3.30
C GLN A 206 -5.44 -3.10 -2.94
N PHE A 207 -4.53 -4.06 -2.82
CA PHE A 207 -3.15 -3.82 -2.37
C PHE A 207 -2.12 -4.01 -3.50
N PRO A 208 -0.89 -3.47 -3.36
CA PRO A 208 0.18 -3.71 -4.32
C PRO A 208 0.45 -5.20 -4.47
N SER A 209 0.70 -5.65 -5.69
CA SER A 209 1.11 -7.04 -5.94
C SER A 209 2.63 -7.15 -5.87
N VAL A 210 3.13 -8.28 -5.38
CA VAL A 210 4.55 -8.64 -5.56
C VAL A 210 4.74 -8.97 -7.04
N ILE A 211 5.40 -8.08 -7.78
CA ILE A 211 5.69 -8.25 -9.21
C ILE A 211 6.87 -9.21 -9.38
N PHE A 212 7.85 -9.11 -8.48
CA PHE A 212 9.07 -9.90 -8.54
C PHE A 212 9.71 -10.05 -7.15
N GLY A 213 10.23 -11.25 -6.86
CA GLY A 213 10.89 -11.57 -5.59
C GLY A 213 9.93 -12.10 -4.51
N PRO A 214 10.37 -12.14 -3.24
CA PRO A 214 11.68 -11.71 -2.77
C PRO A 214 12.83 -12.54 -3.37
N ARG A 215 14.00 -11.93 -3.58
CA ARG A 215 15.23 -12.63 -3.98
C ARG A 215 16.39 -12.21 -3.09
N THR A 216 17.20 -13.17 -2.69
CA THR A 216 18.44 -12.94 -1.94
C THR A 216 19.63 -12.91 -2.90
N LEU A 217 20.46 -11.90 -2.73
CA LEU A 217 21.73 -11.71 -3.41
C LEU A 217 22.85 -12.06 -2.44
N GLU A 218 23.83 -12.81 -2.92
CA GLU A 218 25.01 -13.15 -2.16
C GLU A 218 25.88 -11.92 -1.88
N SER A 219 26.73 -12.02 -0.86
CA SER A 219 27.68 -10.95 -0.49
C SER A 219 28.62 -10.64 -1.67
N GLY A 220 28.92 -9.36 -1.88
CA GLY A 220 29.76 -8.89 -2.99
C GLY A 220 29.07 -8.74 -4.35
N VAL A 221 27.76 -9.01 -4.48
CA VAL A 221 27.01 -8.63 -5.69
C VAL A 221 26.84 -7.12 -5.74
N GLU A 222 27.42 -6.47 -6.76
CA GLU A 222 27.41 -5.02 -6.90
C GLU A 222 26.41 -4.49 -7.94
N MET A 223 25.85 -5.36 -8.81
CA MET A 223 24.92 -4.94 -9.84
C MET A 223 23.74 -5.91 -9.99
N VAL A 224 22.55 -5.34 -10.12
CA VAL A 224 21.30 -6.07 -10.36
C VAL A 224 20.61 -5.47 -11.56
N SER A 225 20.20 -6.32 -12.52
CA SER A 225 19.37 -5.91 -13.65
C SER A 225 17.95 -6.43 -13.46
N ILE A 226 16.97 -5.53 -13.51
CA ILE A 226 15.54 -5.84 -13.35
C ILE A 226 14.79 -5.35 -14.59
N VAL A 227 14.02 -6.25 -15.20
CA VAL A 227 13.17 -5.93 -16.35
C VAL A 227 11.72 -6.16 -15.98
N LEU A 228 10.89 -5.12 -16.12
CA LEU A 228 9.46 -5.15 -15.80
C LEU A 228 8.62 -4.82 -17.04
N SER A 229 7.48 -5.49 -17.20
CA SER A 229 6.45 -5.12 -18.18
C SER A 229 5.19 -4.69 -17.45
N LEU A 230 4.93 -3.38 -17.45
CA LEU A 230 3.92 -2.74 -16.60
C LEU A 230 2.76 -2.20 -17.43
N ARG A 231 1.52 -2.28 -16.91
CA ARG A 231 0.34 -1.60 -17.48
C ARG A 231 0.26 -0.16 -16.95
N VAL A 232 0.07 0.81 -17.83
CA VAL A 232 0.07 2.25 -17.48
C VAL A 232 -1.35 2.72 -17.10
N PRO A 233 -1.52 3.56 -16.06
CA PRO A 233 -0.49 4.04 -15.12
C PRO A 233 -0.08 2.98 -14.10
N TRP A 234 1.09 3.21 -13.48
CA TRP A 234 1.63 2.33 -12.46
C TRP A 234 2.44 3.09 -11.42
N VAL A 235 2.53 2.50 -10.23
CA VAL A 235 3.46 2.88 -9.15
C VAL A 235 4.22 1.63 -8.75
N VAL A 236 5.54 1.70 -8.69
CA VAL A 236 6.41 0.58 -8.31
C VAL A 236 7.29 1.00 -7.13
N ASN A 237 7.47 0.08 -6.19
CA ASN A 237 8.42 0.21 -5.10
C ASN A 237 9.39 -0.96 -5.14
N MET A 238 10.69 -0.66 -5.19
CA MET A 238 11.75 -1.65 -5.06
C MET A 238 12.40 -1.46 -3.70
N ARG A 239 12.35 -2.50 -2.87
CA ARG A 239 12.94 -2.46 -1.53
C ARG A 239 14.13 -3.40 -1.48
N PHE A 240 15.27 -2.90 -1.02
CA PHE A 240 16.50 -3.64 -0.81
C PHE A 240 16.84 -3.59 0.68
N CYS A 241 17.15 -4.74 1.26
CA CYS A 241 17.40 -4.88 2.68
C CYS A 241 18.63 -5.74 2.91
N SER A 242 19.56 -5.25 3.73
CA SER A 242 20.64 -6.09 4.23
C SER A 242 20.13 -7.16 5.20
N GLU A 243 20.84 -8.28 5.24
CA GLU A 243 20.53 -9.40 6.15
C GLU A 243 20.61 -9.04 7.63
N LYS A 244 21.31 -7.94 7.95
CA LYS A 244 21.38 -7.37 9.30
C LYS A 244 20.05 -6.84 9.83
N THR A 245 19.08 -6.60 8.96
CA THR A 245 17.71 -6.22 9.37
C THR A 245 17.02 -7.43 10.01
N GLU A 246 15.97 -7.23 10.82
CA GLU A 246 15.23 -8.32 11.45
C GLU A 246 13.72 -8.15 11.30
N PRO A 247 12.93 -9.23 11.34
CA PRO A 247 11.49 -9.14 11.47
C PRO A 247 11.09 -8.40 12.76
N THR A 248 10.01 -7.62 12.67
CA THR A 248 9.49 -6.85 13.81
C THR A 248 8.61 -7.68 14.75
N VAL A 249 8.57 -7.25 16.01
CA VAL A 249 7.58 -7.71 16.99
C VAL A 249 6.26 -6.97 16.78
N ILE A 250 5.18 -7.73 16.71
CA ILE A 250 3.82 -7.19 16.56
C ILE A 250 3.20 -6.90 17.93
N VAL A 251 2.60 -5.72 18.06
CA VAL A 251 1.92 -5.21 19.26
C VAL A 251 0.54 -4.63 18.90
N ASN A 252 -0.23 -4.27 19.92
CA ASN A 252 -1.53 -3.57 19.79
C ASN A 252 -2.50 -4.23 18.80
N VAL A 253 -2.59 -5.57 18.83
CA VAL A 253 -3.58 -6.30 18.03
C VAL A 253 -4.97 -5.96 18.55
N ARG A 254 -5.86 -5.54 17.64
CA ARG A 254 -7.22 -5.08 17.91
C ARG A 254 -8.15 -5.70 16.88
N ILE A 255 -9.26 -6.26 17.34
CA ILE A 255 -10.26 -6.91 16.48
C ILE A 255 -11.53 -6.05 16.53
N ARG A 256 -12.08 -5.73 15.37
CA ARG A 256 -13.29 -4.92 15.21
C ARG A 256 -14.32 -5.70 14.42
N LYS A 257 -15.49 -5.88 15.01
CA LYS A 257 -16.64 -6.51 14.37
C LYS A 257 -17.10 -5.69 13.18
N VAL A 258 -17.29 -6.34 12.04
CA VAL A 258 -18.07 -5.79 10.91
C VAL A 258 -19.48 -6.34 11.00
N ASN A 259 -19.59 -7.67 11.08
CA ASN A 259 -20.85 -8.40 11.30
C ASN A 259 -20.57 -9.71 12.06
N SER A 260 -21.55 -10.63 12.12
CA SER A 260 -21.41 -11.89 12.86
C SER A 260 -20.30 -12.81 12.31
N ASN A 261 -19.98 -12.72 11.03
CA ASN A 261 -19.04 -13.61 10.33
C ASN A 261 -17.80 -12.88 9.80
N GLU A 262 -17.63 -11.62 10.15
CA GLU A 262 -16.57 -10.78 9.60
C GLU A 262 -15.99 -9.80 10.62
N VAL A 263 -14.66 -9.75 10.66
CA VAL A 263 -13.91 -8.85 11.54
C VAL A 263 -12.75 -8.19 10.78
N VAL A 264 -12.37 -7.00 11.21
CA VAL A 264 -11.10 -6.37 10.82
C VAL A 264 -10.12 -6.48 11.97
N ILE A 265 -8.97 -7.09 11.69
CA ILE A 265 -7.85 -7.20 12.60
C ILE A 265 -6.86 -6.08 12.27
N PHE A 266 -6.55 -5.25 13.25
CA PHE A 266 -5.53 -4.21 13.18
C PHE A 266 -4.37 -4.57 14.10
N TRP A 267 -3.17 -4.13 13.76
CA TRP A 267 -2.01 -4.25 14.65
C TRP A 267 -1.09 -3.04 14.52
N SER A 268 0.03 -3.09 15.22
CA SER A 268 1.11 -2.11 15.09
C SER A 268 2.43 -2.83 15.29
N ASP A 269 3.49 -2.25 14.74
CA ASP A 269 4.82 -2.73 14.99
C ASP A 269 5.42 -2.08 16.25
N ALA A 270 6.24 -2.83 17.00
CA ALA A 270 6.90 -2.32 18.20
C ALA A 270 7.93 -1.23 17.86
N VAL A 271 8.61 -1.36 16.72
CA VAL A 271 9.60 -0.41 16.22
C VAL A 271 8.99 0.37 15.06
N LYS A 272 9.11 1.70 15.06
CA LYS A 272 8.46 2.57 14.06
C LYS A 272 9.18 2.63 12.70
N GLN A 273 10.41 2.10 12.59
CA GLN A 273 11.24 2.20 11.38
C GLN A 273 11.43 0.83 10.74
N LEU A 274 10.37 0.33 10.11
CA LEU A 274 10.39 -0.99 9.50
C LEU A 274 10.08 -0.88 8.03
N ARG A 275 11.12 -1.09 7.24
CA ARG A 275 11.04 -0.99 5.80
C ARG A 275 11.36 -2.31 5.10
N CYS A 276 11.74 -3.33 5.89
CA CYS A 276 12.15 -4.67 5.45
C CYS A 276 11.15 -5.79 5.74
N ILE A 277 9.90 -5.44 6.08
CA ILE A 277 8.81 -6.40 6.23
C ILE A 277 8.18 -6.67 4.86
N LEU A 278 8.14 -7.93 4.44
CA LEU A 278 7.48 -8.34 3.21
C LEU A 278 5.96 -8.38 3.42
N THR A 279 5.51 -9.11 4.45
CA THR A 279 4.08 -9.33 4.72
C THR A 279 3.87 -9.62 6.20
N TYR A 280 2.61 -9.65 6.62
CA TYR A 280 2.20 -10.11 7.95
C TYR A 280 1.39 -11.39 7.81
N GLU A 281 1.66 -12.37 8.66
CA GLU A 281 0.83 -13.56 8.75
C GLU A 281 -0.20 -13.37 9.88
N VAL A 282 -1.47 -13.54 9.53
CA VAL A 282 -2.58 -13.48 10.49
C VAL A 282 -3.06 -14.90 10.75
N TRP A 283 -3.05 -15.30 12.02
CA TRP A 283 -3.43 -16.63 12.46
C TRP A 283 -4.66 -16.58 13.35
N HIS A 284 -5.59 -17.50 13.12
CA HIS A 284 -6.83 -17.67 13.88
C HIS A 284 -6.99 -19.13 14.31
N ARG A 285 -7.60 -19.33 15.47
CA ARG A 285 -8.14 -20.62 15.89
C ARG A 285 -9.45 -20.40 16.65
N ASN A 286 -10.43 -21.27 16.42
CA ASN A 286 -11.54 -21.48 17.35
C ASN A 286 -11.04 -22.23 18.60
N ASN A 287 -11.81 -22.18 19.70
CA ASN A 287 -11.40 -22.68 21.02
C ASN A 287 -10.87 -24.12 21.03
N ASP A 288 -11.32 -24.98 20.10
CA ASP A 288 -10.91 -26.40 20.03
C ASP A 288 -10.24 -26.79 18.70
N THR A 289 -9.69 -25.81 17.98
CA THR A 289 -9.08 -26.04 16.66
C THR A 289 -7.60 -25.68 16.63
N GLU A 290 -6.89 -26.27 15.67
CA GLU A 290 -5.52 -25.88 15.36
C GLU A 290 -5.45 -24.46 14.80
N TRP A 291 -4.31 -23.81 15.03
CA TRP A 291 -3.98 -22.52 14.43
C TRP A 291 -3.94 -22.63 12.90
N LYS A 292 -4.66 -21.74 12.22
CA LYS A 292 -4.63 -21.62 10.75
C LYS A 292 -4.27 -20.19 10.35
N GLN A 293 -3.42 -20.06 9.34
CA GLN A 293 -3.14 -18.78 8.70
C GLN A 293 -4.33 -18.41 7.81
N VAL A 294 -5.01 -17.31 8.11
CA VAL A 294 -6.25 -16.90 7.42
C VAL A 294 -6.01 -16.02 6.20
N ASN A 295 -4.77 -15.58 5.98
CA ASN A 295 -4.36 -14.73 4.86
C ASN A 295 -3.22 -15.37 4.04
N LYS A 296 -3.13 -16.71 4.01
CA LYS A 296 -2.00 -17.44 3.41
C LYS A 296 -1.77 -17.09 1.93
N ASP A 297 -2.85 -16.90 1.18
CA ASP A 297 -2.79 -16.63 -0.26
C ASP A 297 -2.85 -15.12 -0.58
N ASN A 298 -2.78 -14.27 0.44
CA ASN A 298 -2.93 -12.82 0.32
C ASN A 298 -1.64 -12.11 0.74
N HIS A 299 -1.07 -11.33 -0.18
CA HIS A 299 -0.07 -10.34 0.19
C HIS A 299 -0.68 -9.30 1.11
N THR A 300 -0.13 -9.14 2.31
CA THR A 300 -0.67 -8.26 3.35
C THR A 300 0.42 -7.25 3.75
N PRO A 301 0.65 -6.21 2.94
CA PRO A 301 1.72 -5.23 3.18
C PRO A 301 1.34 -4.15 4.21
N PHE A 302 0.06 -4.05 4.59
CA PHE A 302 -0.45 -3.05 5.53
C PHE A 302 -0.87 -3.68 6.86
N MET A 303 -0.88 -2.86 7.93
CA MET A 303 -1.13 -3.32 9.30
C MET A 303 -2.61 -3.58 9.64
N PHE A 304 -3.35 -4.13 8.69
CA PHE A 304 -4.70 -4.64 8.91
C PHE A 304 -5.05 -5.77 7.94
N TYR A 305 -5.99 -6.62 8.34
CA TYR A 305 -6.57 -7.67 7.52
C TYR A 305 -8.05 -7.84 7.85
N GLN A 306 -8.88 -7.97 6.81
CA GLN A 306 -10.31 -8.23 6.96
C GLN A 306 -10.58 -9.72 6.79
N PHE A 307 -10.93 -10.39 7.88
CA PHE A 307 -11.18 -11.83 7.91
C PHE A 307 -12.68 -12.10 7.81
N VAL A 308 -13.06 -12.92 6.84
CA VAL A 308 -14.44 -13.39 6.66
C VAL A 308 -14.47 -14.90 6.90
N ALA A 309 -15.12 -15.33 7.99
CA ALA A 309 -15.26 -16.74 8.33
C ALA A 309 -16.16 -17.45 7.30
N ALA A 310 -15.87 -18.72 6.96
CA ALA A 310 -16.76 -19.52 6.08
C ALA A 310 -18.20 -19.60 6.61
N GLU A 311 -19.18 -19.99 5.81
CA GLU A 311 -20.61 -19.99 6.21
C GLU A 311 -20.92 -20.76 7.50
N ALA A 312 -20.22 -21.87 7.75
CA ALA A 312 -20.29 -22.64 9.00
C ALA A 312 -19.16 -22.32 10.00
N GLY A 313 -18.32 -21.34 9.67
CA GLY A 313 -17.20 -20.89 10.49
C GLY A 313 -17.61 -19.84 11.52
N SER A 314 -16.67 -19.50 12.40
CA SER A 314 -16.84 -18.43 13.39
C SER A 314 -15.63 -17.50 13.34
N THR A 315 -15.86 -16.21 13.57
CA THR A 315 -14.81 -15.23 13.85
C THR A 315 -14.44 -15.22 15.33
N GLY A 316 -15.23 -15.86 16.21
CA GLY A 316 -14.90 -16.07 17.61
C GLY A 316 -13.64 -16.93 17.78
N GLY A 317 -12.90 -16.72 18.86
CA GLY A 317 -11.71 -17.49 19.20
C GLY A 317 -10.48 -16.62 19.38
N HIS A 318 -9.32 -17.16 19.02
CA HIS A 318 -8.03 -16.57 19.33
C HIS A 318 -7.30 -16.14 18.06
N TYR A 319 -6.65 -14.98 18.13
CA TYR A 319 -5.89 -14.37 17.06
C TYR A 319 -4.46 -14.08 17.49
N ARG A 320 -3.52 -14.22 16.56
CA ARG A 320 -2.14 -13.74 16.71
C ARG A 320 -1.58 -13.37 15.35
N VAL A 321 -0.66 -12.41 15.33
CA VAL A 321 -0.05 -11.89 14.10
C VAL A 321 1.47 -11.96 14.24
N ARG A 322 2.20 -12.22 13.16
CA ARG A 322 3.66 -12.07 13.10
C ARG A 322 4.08 -11.44 11.78
N SER A 323 5.24 -10.82 11.77
CA SER A 323 5.84 -10.28 10.55
C SER A 323 6.70 -11.33 9.83
N VAL A 324 6.85 -11.14 8.52
CA VAL A 324 7.79 -11.89 7.68
C VAL A 324 8.63 -10.89 6.92
N ASP A 325 9.95 -11.00 7.00
CA ASP A 325 10.85 -10.07 6.31
C ASP A 325 11.16 -10.49 4.86
N LEU A 326 11.97 -9.68 4.16
CA LEU A 326 12.39 -9.96 2.78
C LEU A 326 13.27 -11.21 2.62
N PHE A 327 13.86 -11.73 3.70
CA PHE A 327 14.63 -12.98 3.70
C PHE A 327 13.76 -14.20 4.01
N GLY A 328 12.46 -14.02 4.23
CA GLY A 328 11.54 -15.08 4.64
C GLY A 328 11.69 -15.49 6.10
N ARG A 329 12.42 -14.73 6.91
CA ARG A 329 12.51 -14.96 8.35
C ARG A 329 11.22 -14.48 8.99
N VAL A 330 10.73 -15.27 9.94
CA VAL A 330 9.48 -14.99 10.66
C VAL A 330 9.78 -14.38 12.02
N GLY A 331 9.05 -13.31 12.35
CA GLY A 331 9.09 -12.71 13.67
C GLY A 331 8.35 -13.57 14.71
N ALA A 332 8.55 -13.24 15.99
CA ALA A 332 7.74 -13.79 17.06
C ALA A 332 6.27 -13.41 16.88
N PHE A 333 5.37 -14.30 17.28
CA PHE A 333 3.95 -13.98 17.36
C PHE A 333 3.70 -12.85 18.37
N SER A 334 2.72 -12.01 18.06
CA SER A 334 2.08 -11.15 19.04
C SER A 334 1.55 -11.97 20.22
N LYS A 335 1.22 -11.28 21.32
CA LYS A 335 0.36 -11.88 22.34
C LYS A 335 -0.91 -12.42 21.68
N THR A 336 -1.46 -13.49 22.25
CA THR A 336 -2.72 -14.05 21.76
C THR A 336 -3.87 -13.16 22.23
N HIS A 337 -4.77 -12.82 21.31
CA HIS A 337 -5.95 -12.00 21.60
C HIS A 337 -7.22 -12.84 21.39
N TYR A 338 -8.04 -12.93 22.43
CA TYR A 338 -9.34 -13.57 22.37
C TYR A 338 -10.40 -12.57 21.86
N TYR A 339 -11.32 -13.06 21.05
CA TYR A 339 -12.50 -12.36 20.55
C TYR A 339 -13.71 -13.28 20.70
N ASP A 340 -14.79 -12.76 21.28
CA ASP A 340 -15.95 -13.54 21.72
C ASP A 340 -17.00 -13.79 20.64
N GLY A 341 -17.08 -12.95 19.60
CA GLY A 341 -17.99 -13.14 18.45
C GLY A 341 -18.87 -11.94 18.12
#